data_AF-A0A2V8THU8-F1
#
_entry.id   AF-A0A2V8THU8-F1
#
_cell.length_a   1.000
_cell.length_b   1.000
_cell.length_c   1.000
_cell.angle_alpha   90.00
_cell.angle_beta   90.00
_cell.angle_gamma   90.00
#
_symmetry.space_group_name_H-M   'P 1'
#
loop_
_entity.id
_entity.type
_entity.pdbx_description
1 polymer ?
#
loop_
_entity_poly.entity_id
_entity_poly.type
_entity_poly.pdbx_seq_one_letter_code
_entity_poly.pdbx_strand_id
1 'polypeptide(L)'
;MKGALLKAAREKAEWTQVKLAKRLGVTQVYVSLMETGKRRVPPRYAHRLMRLLDLSPTMLPVMTTSVSKERPTNKWFEAQLARLGYPGFAYRKRPGAMRHPAEVLLAGLAFDELEPRLVEALPWLLLHYEGLDLGRLVDDAKAKNLQNRLGFTVALARQVAERKQEFKRRLPELRHFEGALEPSRLAREETFSQGRVHERLREWLKRERSEVARHWNLLTDLKAEQLPYAR
;
A
#
# COMPACT_ATOMS: atom_id res chain seq x y z
N MET A 1 7.09 -8.15 -10.84
CA MET A 1 8.21 -9.04 -10.53
C MET A 1 9.28 -8.96 -11.62
N LYS A 2 10.47 -8.46 -11.27
CA LYS A 2 11.66 -8.46 -12.15
C LYS A 2 12.31 -9.86 -12.14
N GLY A 3 12.97 -10.25 -13.23
CA GLY A 3 13.61 -11.57 -13.37
C GLY A 3 14.68 -11.86 -12.32
N ALA A 4 15.58 -10.90 -12.08
CA ALA A 4 16.62 -11.01 -11.06
C ALA A 4 16.05 -11.25 -9.65
N LEU A 5 14.89 -10.65 -9.36
CA LEU A 5 14.21 -10.85 -8.09
C LEU A 5 13.60 -12.25 -7.95
N LEU A 6 13.08 -12.83 -9.06
CA LEU A 6 12.63 -14.22 -9.07
C LEU A 6 13.77 -15.19 -8.79
N LYS A 7 14.96 -14.93 -9.35
CA LYS A 7 16.16 -15.72 -9.08
C LYS A 7 16.55 -15.68 -7.61
N ALA A 8 16.70 -14.49 -7.04
CA ALA A 8 17.04 -14.30 -5.63
C ALA A 8 16.01 -14.94 -4.69
N ALA A 9 14.73 -14.79 -5.00
CA ALA A 9 13.62 -15.43 -4.29
C ALA A 9 13.71 -16.96 -4.29
N ARG A 10 13.97 -17.56 -5.46
CA ARG A 10 14.13 -19.00 -5.61
C ARG A 10 15.35 -19.50 -4.81
N GLU A 11 16.46 -18.77 -4.85
CA GLU A 11 17.70 -19.12 -4.15
C GLU A 11 17.54 -19.03 -2.64
N LYS A 12 16.88 -17.97 -2.13
CA LYS A 12 16.53 -17.85 -0.71
C LYS A 12 15.63 -18.99 -0.22
N ALA A 13 14.74 -19.50 -1.08
CA ALA A 13 13.89 -20.63 -0.77
C ALA A 13 14.60 -21.99 -0.94
N GLU A 14 15.88 -22.01 -1.32
CA GLU A 14 16.68 -23.22 -1.61
C GLU A 14 16.05 -24.12 -2.68
N TRP A 15 15.43 -23.52 -3.70
CA TRP A 15 14.80 -24.27 -4.79
C TRP A 15 15.67 -24.30 -6.05
N THR A 16 15.70 -25.44 -6.72
CA THR A 16 16.28 -25.53 -8.07
C THR A 16 15.31 -24.97 -9.11
N GLN A 17 15.83 -24.51 -10.26
CA GLN A 17 14.98 -24.09 -11.39
C GLN A 17 14.04 -25.21 -11.83
N VAL A 18 14.49 -26.47 -11.78
CA VAL A 18 13.68 -27.65 -12.11
C VAL A 18 12.51 -27.82 -11.13
N LYS A 19 12.76 -27.69 -9.82
CA LYS A 19 11.71 -27.77 -8.78
C LYS A 19 10.66 -26.68 -8.97
N LEU A 20 11.11 -25.44 -9.23
CA LEU A 20 10.20 -24.32 -9.49
C LEU A 20 9.39 -24.52 -10.77
N ALA A 21 10.02 -24.97 -11.85
CA ALA A 21 9.37 -25.26 -13.12
C ALA A 21 8.25 -26.30 -12.97
N LYS A 22 8.53 -27.40 -12.26
CA LYS A 22 7.54 -28.45 -11.94
C LYS A 22 6.35 -27.90 -11.16
N ARG A 23 6.58 -27.07 -10.14
CA ARG A 23 5.52 -26.45 -9.32
C ARG A 23 4.69 -25.42 -10.08
N LEU A 24 5.28 -24.75 -11.06
CA LEU A 24 4.58 -23.78 -11.91
C LEU A 24 3.84 -24.42 -13.09
N GLY A 25 4.24 -25.63 -13.51
CA GLY A 25 3.73 -26.27 -14.72
C GLY A 25 4.35 -25.69 -15.99
N VAL A 26 5.62 -25.28 -15.94
CA VAL A 26 6.38 -24.74 -17.08
C VAL A 26 7.71 -25.49 -17.24
N THR A 27 8.43 -25.27 -18.33
CA THR A 27 9.75 -25.88 -18.54
C THR A 27 10.84 -25.16 -17.73
N GLN A 28 11.92 -25.87 -17.38
CA GLN A 28 13.08 -25.26 -16.71
C GLN A 28 13.69 -24.13 -17.55
N VAL A 29 13.76 -24.31 -18.87
CA VAL A 29 14.20 -23.25 -19.81
C VAL A 29 13.33 -22.01 -19.68
N TYR A 30 12.02 -22.15 -19.55
CA TYR A 30 11.11 -21.02 -19.35
C TYR A 30 11.40 -20.26 -18.05
N VAL A 31 11.72 -20.97 -16.96
CA VAL A 31 12.17 -20.35 -15.69
C VAL A 31 13.49 -19.62 -15.86
N SER A 32 14.47 -20.22 -16.53
CA SER A 32 15.76 -19.57 -16.81
C SER A 32 15.60 -18.27 -17.63
N LEU A 33 14.75 -18.29 -18.66
CA LEU A 33 14.42 -17.10 -19.44
C LEU A 33 13.73 -16.01 -18.61
N MET A 34 12.88 -16.39 -17.66
CA MET A 34 12.27 -15.45 -16.72
C MET A 34 13.30 -14.84 -15.76
N GLU A 35 14.17 -15.66 -15.18
CA GLU A 35 15.21 -15.22 -14.21
C GLU A 35 16.24 -14.29 -14.86
N THR A 36 16.64 -14.57 -16.09
CA THR A 36 17.60 -13.76 -16.86
C THR A 36 17.00 -12.50 -17.47
N GLY A 37 15.68 -12.29 -17.32
CA GLY A 37 14.98 -11.13 -17.89
C GLY A 37 14.74 -11.21 -19.40
N LYS A 38 15.21 -12.27 -20.08
CA LYS A 38 14.92 -12.53 -21.50
C LYS A 38 13.43 -12.72 -21.78
N ARG A 39 12.64 -13.09 -20.75
CA ARG A 39 11.19 -13.13 -20.80
C ARG A 39 10.59 -12.46 -19.57
N ARG A 40 9.60 -11.59 -19.77
CA ARG A 40 8.86 -10.98 -18.65
C ARG A 40 8.08 -12.07 -17.90
N VAL A 41 8.11 -12.04 -16.57
CA VAL A 41 7.26 -12.89 -15.72
C VAL A 41 5.78 -12.54 -15.97
N PRO A 42 4.97 -13.45 -16.54
CA PRO A 42 3.55 -13.21 -16.77
C PRO A 42 2.79 -12.92 -15.47
N PRO A 43 1.83 -11.97 -15.45
CA PRO A 43 1.05 -11.64 -14.24
C PRO A 43 0.33 -12.85 -13.61
N ARG A 44 -0.11 -13.80 -14.44
CA ARG A 44 -0.73 -15.06 -13.98
C ARG A 44 0.19 -15.92 -13.12
N TYR A 45 1.51 -15.88 -13.37
CA TYR A 45 2.49 -16.63 -12.58
C TYR A 45 2.97 -15.85 -11.36
N ALA A 46 2.93 -14.51 -11.38
CA ALA A 46 3.38 -13.69 -10.25
C ALA A 46 2.67 -14.08 -8.94
N HIS A 47 1.34 -14.22 -8.94
CA HIS A 47 0.57 -14.61 -7.75
C HIS A 47 0.85 -16.04 -7.27
N ARG A 48 1.14 -16.96 -8.20
CA ARG A 48 1.48 -18.35 -7.84
C ARG A 48 2.91 -18.41 -7.27
N LEU A 49 3.84 -17.68 -7.88
CA LEU A 49 5.23 -17.54 -7.43
C LEU A 49 5.31 -16.98 -6.01
N MET A 50 4.51 -15.96 -5.69
CA MET A 50 4.47 -15.41 -4.34
C MET A 50 4.05 -16.44 -3.28
N ARG A 51 3.01 -17.23 -3.55
CA ARG A 51 2.56 -18.27 -2.62
C ARG A 51 3.55 -19.41 -2.49
N LEU A 52 4.25 -19.75 -3.58
CA LEU A 52 5.20 -20.85 -3.59
C LEU A 52 6.53 -20.49 -2.92
N LEU A 53 6.97 -19.25 -3.05
CA LEU A 53 8.28 -18.77 -2.59
C LEU A 53 8.19 -17.81 -1.39
N ASP A 54 6.99 -17.69 -0.79
CA ASP A 54 6.70 -16.80 0.35
C ASP A 54 7.22 -15.37 0.19
N LEU A 55 6.92 -14.77 -0.96
CA LEU A 55 7.49 -13.46 -1.36
C LEU A 55 6.65 -12.29 -0.86
N SER A 56 7.35 -11.20 -0.52
CA SER A 56 6.72 -9.92 -0.18
C SER A 56 5.75 -9.45 -1.28
N PRO A 57 4.56 -8.94 -0.92
CA PRO A 57 3.63 -8.24 -1.81
C PRO A 57 4.22 -7.11 -2.64
N THR A 58 5.31 -6.48 -2.18
CA THR A 58 6.01 -5.44 -2.95
C THR A 58 6.69 -5.96 -4.22
N MET A 59 6.77 -7.28 -4.38
CA MET A 59 7.37 -7.95 -5.55
C MET A 59 6.38 -8.10 -6.72
N LEU A 60 5.08 -7.88 -6.46
CA LEU A 60 4.07 -7.84 -7.51
C LEU A 60 4.36 -6.70 -8.48
N PRO A 61 4.17 -6.90 -9.80
CA PRO A 61 4.22 -5.75 -10.69
C PRO A 61 3.11 -4.77 -10.31
N VAL A 62 3.45 -3.49 -10.10
CA VAL A 62 2.45 -2.41 -10.04
C VAL A 62 1.72 -2.39 -11.38
N MET A 63 0.49 -2.88 -11.41
CA MET A 63 -0.36 -2.93 -12.57
C MET A 63 -1.00 -1.55 -12.77
N THR A 64 -0.26 -0.63 -13.40
CA THR A 64 -0.72 0.74 -13.70
C THR A 64 -2.01 0.80 -14.53
N THR A 65 -2.43 -0.29 -15.16
CA THR A 65 -3.54 -0.32 -16.11
C THR A 65 -4.56 -1.43 -15.88
N SER A 66 -4.38 -2.30 -14.86
CA SER A 66 -5.45 -3.21 -14.46
C SER A 66 -6.38 -2.47 -13.49
N VAL A 67 -7.09 -1.46 -13.99
CA VAL A 67 -8.41 -1.16 -13.45
C VAL A 67 -9.14 -2.50 -13.52
N SER A 68 -9.31 -3.18 -12.38
CA SER A 68 -10.32 -4.22 -12.31
C SER A 68 -11.59 -3.57 -12.87
N LYS A 69 -12.25 -4.20 -13.84
CA LYS A 69 -13.52 -3.69 -14.39
C LYS A 69 -14.53 -3.34 -13.29
N GLU A 70 -14.35 -3.92 -12.11
CA GLU A 70 -15.05 -3.58 -10.87
C GLU A 70 -14.45 -2.35 -10.19
N ARG A 71 -15.29 -1.34 -10.00
CA ARG A 71 -15.01 -0.17 -9.16
C ARG A 71 -14.65 -0.63 -7.74
N PRO A 72 -13.62 -0.03 -7.09
CA PRO A 72 -13.30 -0.32 -5.70
C PRO A 72 -14.52 -0.10 -4.80
N THR A 73 -14.69 -0.97 -3.81
CA THR A 73 -15.71 -0.87 -2.75
C THR A 73 -15.05 -1.07 -1.40
N ASN A 74 -15.67 -0.64 -0.29
CA ASN A 74 -15.14 -0.90 1.05
C ASN A 74 -14.87 -2.40 1.30
N LYS A 75 -15.77 -3.29 0.84
CA LYS A 75 -15.57 -4.75 0.88
C LYS A 75 -14.34 -5.23 0.11
N TRP A 76 -14.02 -4.57 -1.01
CA TRP A 76 -12.81 -4.87 -1.78
C TRP A 76 -11.56 -4.49 -0.98
N PHE A 77 -11.55 -3.31 -0.34
CA PHE A 77 -10.43 -2.87 0.49
C PHE A 77 -10.23 -3.77 1.71
N GLU A 78 -11.30 -4.13 2.42
CA GLU A 78 -11.25 -5.10 3.54
C GLU A 78 -10.56 -6.41 3.10
N ALA A 79 -10.98 -6.96 1.95
CA ALA A 79 -10.42 -8.21 1.45
C ALA A 79 -8.95 -8.08 1.01
N GLN A 80 -8.55 -6.95 0.42
CA GLN A 80 -7.15 -6.70 0.06
C GLN A 80 -6.27 -6.53 1.29
N LEU A 81 -6.69 -5.73 2.27
CA LEU A 81 -5.97 -5.54 3.54
C LEU A 81 -5.85 -6.87 4.31
N ALA A 82 -6.91 -7.68 4.33
CA ALA A 82 -6.87 -9.01 4.95
C ALA A 82 -5.88 -9.97 4.25
N ARG A 83 -5.77 -9.90 2.92
CA ARG A 83 -4.79 -10.70 2.14
C ARG A 83 -3.35 -10.22 2.36
N LEU A 84 -3.16 -8.92 2.48
CA LEU A 84 -1.90 -8.29 2.85
C LEU A 84 -1.51 -8.60 4.32
N GLY A 85 -2.47 -9.02 5.15
CA GLY A 85 -2.21 -9.47 6.51
C GLY A 85 -2.45 -8.40 7.56
N TYR A 86 -3.22 -7.35 7.23
CA TYR A 86 -3.65 -6.37 8.22
C TYR A 86 -4.49 -7.04 9.31
N PRO A 87 -4.10 -6.96 10.60
CA PRO A 87 -4.78 -7.67 11.68
C PRO A 87 -6.26 -7.29 11.83
N GLY A 88 -6.59 -6.00 11.65
CA GLY A 88 -7.96 -5.49 11.84
C GLY A 88 -8.99 -6.05 10.87
N PHE A 89 -8.57 -6.67 9.75
CA PHE A 89 -9.45 -7.32 8.78
C PHE A 89 -9.13 -8.81 8.58
N ALA A 90 -8.35 -9.44 9.46
CA ALA A 90 -7.94 -10.84 9.30
C ALA A 90 -9.13 -11.81 9.09
N TYR A 91 -10.27 -11.53 9.75
CA TYR A 91 -11.52 -12.30 9.63
C TYR A 91 -12.17 -12.23 8.23
N ARG A 92 -11.77 -11.28 7.38
CA ARG A 92 -12.24 -11.11 5.99
C ARG A 92 -11.34 -11.79 4.97
N LYS A 93 -10.30 -12.50 5.41
CA LYS A 93 -9.33 -13.15 4.51
C LYS A 93 -10.02 -14.22 3.67
N ARG A 94 -10.29 -13.90 2.40
CA ARG A 94 -10.83 -14.82 1.40
C ARG A 94 -9.78 -15.16 0.35
N PRO A 95 -9.77 -16.39 -0.19
CA PRO A 95 -8.97 -16.72 -1.37
C PRO A 95 -9.20 -15.71 -2.50
N GLY A 96 -8.15 -15.35 -3.23
CA GLY A 96 -8.26 -14.42 -4.36
C GLY A 96 -6.93 -13.75 -4.69
N ALA A 97 -6.96 -12.90 -5.72
CA ALA A 97 -5.80 -12.14 -6.15
C ALA A 97 -5.48 -11.03 -5.14
N MET A 98 -4.29 -11.10 -4.57
CA MET A 98 -3.70 -10.06 -3.72
C MET A 98 -3.06 -9.00 -4.62
N ARG A 99 -3.32 -7.73 -4.33
CA ARG A 99 -2.76 -6.59 -5.06
C ARG A 99 -1.45 -6.11 -4.44
N HIS A 100 -0.68 -5.35 -5.21
CA HIS A 100 0.50 -4.68 -4.69
C HIS A 100 0.11 -3.64 -3.61
N PRO A 101 0.82 -3.52 -2.48
CA PRO A 101 0.45 -2.60 -1.40
C PRO A 101 0.28 -1.15 -1.84
N ALA A 102 1.20 -0.64 -2.69
CA ALA A 102 1.09 0.72 -3.24
C ALA A 102 -0.17 0.93 -4.09
N GLU A 103 -0.66 -0.10 -4.79
CA GLU A 103 -1.92 0.01 -5.55
C GLU A 103 -3.11 0.13 -4.61
N VAL A 104 -3.12 -0.68 -3.54
CA VAL A 104 -4.20 -0.64 -2.53
C VAL A 104 -4.20 0.70 -1.83
N LEU A 105 -3.02 1.23 -1.47
CA LEU A 105 -2.86 2.55 -0.89
C LEU A 105 -3.39 3.63 -1.84
N LEU A 106 -2.90 3.71 -3.08
CA LEU A 106 -3.35 4.72 -4.05
C LEU A 106 -4.84 4.62 -4.36
N ALA A 107 -5.38 3.40 -4.48
CA ALA A 107 -6.80 3.19 -4.69
C ALA A 107 -7.63 3.67 -3.49
N GLY A 108 -7.15 3.44 -2.26
CA GLY A 108 -7.80 3.89 -1.04
C GLY A 108 -7.76 5.41 -0.91
N LEU A 109 -6.61 6.03 -1.16
CA LEU A 109 -6.47 7.48 -1.18
C LEU A 109 -7.35 8.13 -2.25
N ALA A 110 -7.57 7.48 -3.39
CA ALA A 110 -8.44 7.97 -4.45
C ALA A 110 -9.94 7.71 -4.20
N PHE A 111 -10.30 6.89 -3.21
CA PHE A 111 -11.68 6.49 -2.98
C PHE A 111 -12.37 7.45 -2.01
N ASP A 112 -13.40 8.13 -2.50
CA ASP A 112 -14.05 9.21 -1.77
C ASP A 112 -15.05 8.77 -0.71
N GLU A 113 -15.39 7.48 -0.60
CA GLU A 113 -16.30 6.95 0.42
C GLU A 113 -15.60 5.91 1.31
N LEU A 114 -14.30 6.09 1.54
CA LEU A 114 -13.52 5.15 2.33
C LEU A 114 -13.95 5.18 3.80
N GLU A 115 -14.35 4.03 4.33
CA GLU A 115 -14.78 3.92 5.73
C GLU A 115 -13.65 4.28 6.71
N PRO A 116 -13.94 4.87 7.88
CA PRO A 116 -12.93 5.31 8.84
C PRO A 116 -11.90 4.24 9.21
N ARG A 117 -12.36 3.00 9.45
CA ARG A 117 -11.46 1.86 9.78
C ARG A 117 -10.52 1.48 8.63
N LEU A 118 -10.90 1.76 7.39
CA LEU A 118 -10.04 1.54 6.22
C LEU A 118 -9.01 2.67 6.09
N VAL A 119 -9.39 3.92 6.41
CA VAL A 119 -8.45 5.06 6.50
C VAL A 119 -7.38 4.77 7.56
N GLU A 120 -7.78 4.28 8.73
CA GLU A 120 -6.87 3.85 9.79
C GLU A 120 -5.88 2.75 9.35
N ALA A 121 -6.23 1.95 8.35
CA ALA A 121 -5.36 0.88 7.86
C ALA A 121 -4.34 1.35 6.81
N LEU A 122 -4.49 2.56 6.25
CA LEU A 122 -3.58 3.05 5.20
C LEU A 122 -2.14 3.29 5.70
N PRO A 123 -1.89 3.91 6.87
CA PRO A 123 -0.53 4.09 7.36
C PRO A 123 0.16 2.76 7.67
N TRP A 124 -0.60 1.72 8.04
CA TRP A 124 -0.07 0.37 8.29
C TRP A 124 0.65 -0.20 7.06
N LEU A 125 0.14 0.05 5.85
CA LEU A 125 0.76 -0.40 4.60
C LEU A 125 2.17 0.19 4.42
N LEU A 126 2.37 1.45 4.78
CA LEU A 126 3.67 2.12 4.70
C LEU A 126 4.65 1.58 5.76
N LEU A 127 4.15 1.26 6.96
CA LEU A 127 4.95 0.71 8.04
C LEU A 127 5.43 -0.71 7.75
N HIS A 128 4.55 -1.57 7.25
CA HIS A 128 4.81 -3.02 7.13
C HIS A 128 5.51 -3.42 5.83
N TYR A 129 5.39 -2.64 4.76
CA TYR A 129 5.99 -2.99 3.46
C TYR A 129 7.20 -2.14 3.13
N GLU A 130 8.36 -2.79 3.08
CA GLU A 130 9.62 -2.22 2.62
C GLU A 130 9.76 -2.36 1.09
N GLY A 131 10.52 -1.45 0.48
CA GLY A 131 10.82 -1.49 -0.95
C GLY A 131 9.66 -1.02 -1.85
N LEU A 132 8.76 -0.18 -1.32
CA LEU A 132 7.82 0.56 -2.15
C LEU A 132 8.62 1.58 -2.98
N ASP A 133 8.29 1.72 -4.26
CA ASP A 133 8.87 2.75 -5.12
C ASP A 133 8.24 4.10 -4.75
N LEU A 134 8.87 4.80 -3.81
CA LEU A 134 8.33 6.04 -3.23
C LEU A 134 8.27 7.16 -4.25
N GLY A 135 9.28 7.29 -5.12
CA GLY A 135 9.28 8.29 -6.18
C GLY A 135 8.07 8.12 -7.09
N ARG A 136 7.83 6.89 -7.56
CA ARG A 136 6.64 6.58 -8.35
C ARG A 136 5.34 6.81 -7.58
N LEU A 137 5.29 6.50 -6.29
CA LEU A 137 4.10 6.71 -5.47
C LEU A 137 3.77 8.21 -5.31
N VAL A 138 4.80 9.06 -5.17
CA VAL A 138 4.65 10.53 -5.22
C VAL A 138 4.10 10.97 -6.57
N ASP A 139 4.68 10.50 -7.67
CA ASP A 139 4.26 10.89 -9.02
C ASP A 139 2.82 10.47 -9.33
N ASP A 140 2.45 9.24 -8.97
CA ASP A 140 1.09 8.71 -9.13
C ASP A 140 0.08 9.48 -8.25
N ALA A 141 0.48 9.92 -7.06
CA ALA A 141 -0.35 10.76 -6.20
C ALA A 141 -0.51 12.17 -6.77
N LYS A 142 0.56 12.79 -7.30
CA LYS A 142 0.50 14.09 -7.98
C LYS A 142 -0.43 14.07 -9.18
N ALA A 143 -0.31 13.04 -10.02
CA ALA A 143 -1.15 12.87 -11.21
C ALA A 143 -2.65 12.78 -10.90
N LYS A 144 -3.01 12.38 -9.66
CA LYS A 144 -4.40 12.23 -9.20
C LYS A 144 -4.83 13.27 -8.18
N ASN A 145 -4.00 14.27 -7.90
CA ASN A 145 -4.22 15.28 -6.86
C ASN A 145 -4.46 14.67 -5.45
N LEU A 146 -3.67 13.66 -5.07
CA LEU A 146 -3.78 12.94 -3.79
C LEU A 146 -2.64 13.27 -2.82
N GLN A 147 -1.85 14.32 -3.07
CA GLN A 147 -0.65 14.65 -2.32
C GLN A 147 -0.95 14.90 -0.85
N ASN A 148 -2.06 15.59 -0.54
CA ASN A 148 -2.49 15.87 0.82
C ASN A 148 -2.91 14.57 1.55
N ARG A 149 -3.79 13.77 0.94
CA ARG A 149 -4.21 12.46 1.51
C ARG A 149 -3.01 11.54 1.75
N LEU A 150 -2.07 11.48 0.79
CA LEU A 150 -0.85 10.70 0.93
C LEU A 150 0.07 11.27 2.02
N GLY A 151 0.35 12.57 2.01
CA GLY A 151 1.21 13.24 2.97
C GLY A 151 0.74 13.06 4.41
N PHE A 152 -0.57 13.22 4.65
CA PHE A 152 -1.18 12.93 5.95
C PHE A 152 -0.99 11.46 6.37
N THR A 153 -1.20 10.52 5.44
CA THR A 153 -1.03 9.08 5.71
C THR A 153 0.42 8.74 6.06
N VAL A 154 1.40 9.34 5.36
CA VAL A 154 2.84 9.19 5.63
C VAL A 154 3.19 9.79 6.98
N ALA A 155 2.68 10.98 7.30
CA ALA A 155 2.90 11.65 8.57
C ALA A 155 2.35 10.83 9.75
N LEU A 156 1.15 10.25 9.62
CA LEU A 156 0.61 9.31 10.61
C LEU A 156 1.53 8.08 10.77
N ALA A 157 1.98 7.47 9.68
CA ALA A 157 2.91 6.35 9.74
C ALA A 157 4.22 6.75 10.45
N ARG A 158 4.79 7.91 10.14
CA ARG A 158 5.99 8.42 10.81
C ARG A 158 5.75 8.60 12.31
N GLN A 159 4.65 9.24 12.71
CA GLN A 159 4.34 9.45 14.13
C GLN A 159 4.19 8.13 14.90
N VAL A 160 3.61 7.09 14.28
CA VAL A 160 3.58 5.74 14.88
C VAL A 160 4.99 5.17 15.01
N ALA A 161 5.82 5.29 13.98
CA ALA A 161 7.19 4.80 13.99
C ALA A 161 8.11 5.53 14.98
N GLU A 162 7.80 6.79 15.34
CA GLU A 162 8.52 7.54 16.38
C GLU A 162 8.25 6.99 17.77
N ARG A 163 7.07 6.38 17.97
CA ARG A 163 6.61 5.85 19.26
C ARG A 163 6.91 4.36 19.43
N LYS A 164 6.88 3.60 18.33
CA LYS A 164 7.03 2.14 18.33
C LYS A 164 8.40 1.70 17.87
N GLN A 165 9.15 1.07 18.77
CA GLN A 165 10.50 0.56 18.52
C GLN A 165 10.56 -0.39 17.31
N GLU A 166 9.51 -1.20 17.10
CA GLU A 166 9.37 -2.11 15.95
C GLU A 166 9.52 -1.42 14.60
N PHE A 167 8.98 -0.20 14.47
CA PHE A 167 8.96 0.55 13.21
C PHE A 167 10.05 1.61 13.12
N LYS A 168 10.91 1.74 14.15
CA LYS A 168 11.96 2.76 14.21
C LYS A 168 12.89 2.75 12.99
N ARG A 169 13.15 1.56 12.42
CA ARG A 169 13.94 1.36 11.19
C ARG A 169 13.33 2.04 9.96
N ARG A 170 12.01 2.27 9.93
CA ARG A 170 11.30 2.92 8.82
C ARG A 170 11.36 4.45 8.87
N LEU A 171 11.77 5.04 9.99
CA LEU A 171 11.73 6.49 10.19
C LEU A 171 12.50 7.31 9.15
N PRO A 172 13.74 6.95 8.75
CA PRO A 172 14.47 7.74 7.76
C PRO A 172 13.75 7.78 6.42
N GLU A 173 13.23 6.62 5.99
CA GLU A 173 12.48 6.47 4.74
C GLU A 173 11.16 7.26 4.78
N LEU A 174 10.40 7.18 5.87
CA LEU A 174 9.14 7.93 6.04
C LEU A 174 9.36 9.44 6.10
N ARG A 175 10.43 9.92 6.76
CA ARG A 175 10.80 11.35 6.79
C ARG A 175 11.18 11.86 5.40
N HIS A 176 11.98 11.08 4.67
CA HIS A 176 12.32 11.42 3.30
C HIS A 176 11.08 11.48 2.41
N PHE A 177 10.15 10.53 2.58
CA PHE A 177 8.92 10.47 1.81
C PHE A 177 7.97 11.64 2.08
N GLU A 178 7.78 12.01 3.36
CA GLU A 178 7.01 13.20 3.76
C GLU A 178 7.64 14.47 3.17
N GLY A 179 8.96 14.62 3.29
CA GLY A 179 9.70 15.75 2.72
C GLY A 179 9.60 15.86 1.19
N ALA A 180 9.48 14.74 0.47
CA ALA A 180 9.27 14.75 -0.98
C ALA A 180 7.86 15.21 -1.40
N LEU A 181 6.88 15.13 -0.50
CA LEU A 181 5.50 15.57 -0.74
C LEU A 181 5.29 17.05 -0.38
N GLU A 182 6.09 17.61 0.55
CA GLU A 182 5.98 19.01 1.01
C GLU A 182 5.92 20.04 -0.13
N PRO A 183 6.82 20.00 -1.14
CA PRO A 183 6.79 20.99 -2.23
C PRO A 183 5.55 20.89 -3.12
N SER A 184 4.76 19.82 -2.99
CA SER A 184 3.58 19.55 -3.82
C SER A 184 2.30 19.45 -2.99
N ARG A 185 2.31 19.98 -1.77
CA ARG A 185 1.14 20.13 -0.91
C ARG A 185 0.09 21.02 -1.60
N LEU A 186 -1.16 20.58 -1.61
CA LEU A 186 -2.27 21.32 -2.20
C LEU A 186 -2.88 22.26 -1.17
N ALA A 187 -3.23 23.49 -1.59
CA ALA A 187 -3.94 24.46 -0.74
C ALA A 187 -5.40 24.07 -0.46
N ARG A 188 -5.99 23.20 -1.29
CA ARG A 188 -7.38 22.75 -1.17
C ARG A 188 -7.57 21.89 0.08
N GLU A 189 -8.66 22.15 0.80
CA GLU A 189 -9.14 21.27 1.88
C GLU A 189 -9.68 19.94 1.30
N GLU A 190 -9.21 18.81 1.83
CA GLU A 190 -9.61 17.47 1.41
C GLU A 190 -10.21 16.66 2.56
N THR A 191 -11.01 15.65 2.22
CA THR A 191 -11.60 14.70 3.17
C THR A 191 -11.44 13.28 2.60
N PHE A 192 -11.45 12.24 3.44
CA PHE A 192 -11.54 10.84 2.97
C PHE A 192 -12.98 10.39 2.66
N SER A 193 -13.96 11.26 2.92
CA SER A 193 -15.40 11.00 2.75
C SER A 193 -16.04 12.19 2.03
N GLN A 194 -15.82 12.32 0.72
CA GLN A 194 -16.43 13.41 -0.06
C GLN A 194 -17.92 13.10 -0.28
N GLY A 195 -18.81 13.83 0.39
CA GLY A 195 -20.25 13.81 0.07
C GLY A 195 -21.21 13.48 1.21
N ARG A 196 -20.73 13.16 2.43
CA ARG A 196 -21.62 12.86 3.59
C ARG A 196 -21.31 13.61 4.88
N VAL A 197 -20.33 14.52 4.87
CA VAL A 197 -20.01 15.29 6.06
C VAL A 197 -21.04 16.41 6.22
N HIS A 198 -21.98 16.22 7.14
CA HIS A 198 -22.95 17.25 7.52
C HIS A 198 -22.22 18.51 8.02
N GLU A 199 -22.75 19.71 7.78
CA GLU A 199 -22.03 20.97 8.06
C GLU A 199 -21.56 21.08 9.53
N ARG A 200 -22.40 20.68 10.49
CA ARG A 200 -22.02 20.61 11.92
C ARG A 200 -20.80 19.72 12.18
N LEU A 201 -20.73 18.56 11.52
CA LEU A 201 -19.57 17.66 11.64
C LEU A 201 -18.33 18.30 11.01
N ARG A 202 -18.49 19.04 9.90
CA ARG A 202 -17.39 19.78 9.27
C ARG A 202 -16.83 20.88 10.18
N GLU A 203 -17.69 21.69 10.80
CA GLU A 203 -17.27 22.71 11.76
C GLU A 203 -16.55 22.10 12.97
N TRP A 204 -17.09 20.99 13.49
CA TRP A 204 -16.47 20.25 14.58
C TRP A 204 -15.08 19.71 14.17
N LEU A 205 -14.94 19.07 13.00
CA LEU A 205 -13.67 18.58 12.49
C LEU A 205 -12.66 19.72 12.26
N LYS A 206 -13.08 20.90 11.81
CA LYS A 206 -12.18 22.05 11.65
C LYS A 206 -11.56 22.50 12.98
N ARG A 207 -12.29 22.33 14.08
CA ARG A 207 -11.82 22.64 15.44
C ARG A 207 -10.92 21.53 15.97
N GLU A 208 -11.35 20.28 15.86
CA GLU A 208 -10.68 19.11 16.48
C GLU A 208 -9.57 18.48 15.63
N ARG A 209 -9.39 18.90 14.37
CA ARG A 209 -8.33 18.40 13.49
C ARG A 209 -6.95 18.52 14.14
N SER A 210 -6.17 17.45 14.01
CA SER A 210 -4.78 17.39 14.49
C SER A 210 -3.88 18.35 13.73
N GLU A 211 -2.73 18.73 14.31
CA GLU A 211 -1.75 19.59 13.62
C GLU A 211 -1.28 19.00 12.28
N VAL A 212 -1.17 17.67 12.20
CA VAL A 212 -0.84 16.98 10.94
C VAL A 212 -1.97 17.09 9.92
N ALA A 213 -3.23 16.95 10.35
CA ALA A 213 -4.38 17.14 9.47
C ALA A 213 -4.48 18.60 9.00
N ARG A 214 -4.20 19.58 9.88
CA ARG A 214 -4.09 21.01 9.51
C ARG A 214 -3.01 21.23 8.47
N HIS A 215 -1.82 20.68 8.73
CA HIS A 215 -0.67 20.82 7.86
C HIS A 215 -0.96 20.30 6.46
N TRP A 216 -1.56 19.11 6.31
CA TRP A 216 -1.90 18.55 5.01
C TRP A 216 -3.27 18.97 4.47
N ASN A 217 -3.89 20.03 5.00
CA ASN A 217 -5.22 20.50 4.60
C ASN A 217 -6.29 19.39 4.55
N LEU A 218 -6.28 18.48 5.53
CA LEU A 218 -7.26 17.41 5.66
C LEU A 218 -8.24 17.67 6.79
N LEU A 219 -9.51 17.42 6.50
CA LEU A 219 -10.60 17.49 7.46
C LEU A 219 -10.81 16.11 8.10
N THR A 220 -10.06 15.84 9.16
CA THR A 220 -10.13 14.61 9.94
C THR A 220 -9.62 14.87 11.36
N ASP A 221 -10.21 14.20 12.34
CA ASP A 221 -9.76 14.18 13.74
C ASP A 221 -8.79 13.04 14.02
N LEU A 222 -8.49 12.19 13.02
CA LEU A 222 -7.61 11.02 13.17
C LEU A 222 -6.20 11.44 13.62
N LYS A 223 -5.74 10.79 14.69
CA LYS A 223 -4.41 10.93 15.28
C LYS A 223 -3.68 9.60 15.29
N ALA A 224 -2.35 9.64 15.23
CA ALA A 224 -1.52 8.43 15.22
C ALA A 224 -1.79 7.52 16.43
N GLU A 225 -2.09 8.07 17.59
CA GLU A 225 -2.35 7.32 18.85
C GLU A 225 -3.70 6.58 18.86
N GLN A 226 -4.62 6.96 17.97
CA GLN A 226 -5.90 6.26 17.82
C GLN A 226 -5.78 5.00 16.95
N LEU A 227 -4.67 4.84 16.21
CA LEU A 227 -4.47 3.72 15.30
C LEU A 227 -4.33 2.40 16.10
N PRO A 228 -5.02 1.31 15.71
CA PRO A 228 -5.02 0.06 16.48
C PRO A 228 -3.65 -0.56 16.72
N TYR A 229 -2.70 -0.34 15.80
CA TYR A 229 -1.33 -0.87 15.82
C TYR A 229 -0.31 0.14 16.38
N ALA A 230 -0.76 1.31 16.85
CA ALA A 230 0.08 2.29 17.53
C ALA A 230 0.10 2.11 19.05
N ARG A 231 -0.78 1.26 19.60
CA ARG A 231 -0.90 0.94 21.03
C ARG A 231 0.11 -0.09 21.46
#